data_AF-A0A2D4JUM3-F1
#
_entry.id   AF-A0A2D4JUM3-F1
#
_cell.length_a   1.000
_cell.length_b   1.000
_cell.length_c   1.000
_cell.angle_alpha   90.00
_cell.angle_beta   90.00
_cell.angle_gamma   90.00
#
_symmetry.space_group_name_H-M   'P 1'
#
loop_
_entity.id
_entity.type
_entity.pdbx_description
1 polymer ?
#
loop_
_entity_poly.entity_id
_entity_poly.type
_entity_poly.pdbx_seq_one_letter_code
_entity_poly.pdbx_strand_id
1 'polypeptide(L)'
;MRIKEIKKENGERRLVATQKKKKLLKVGPLKRKDTKKLVLYMKNAGTCPCPQLDDLSGSFLVMGRKVGGRLLVLAIYRWEKKNKEMKFAIKFMFSYPCSLHYPFFYGSDPH
;
A
#
# COMPACT_ATOMS: atom_id res chain seq x y z
N MET A 1 0.33 9.03 1.71
CA MET A 1 0.96 8.95 3.05
C MET A 1 2.46 9.22 2.95
N ARG A 2 3.16 9.57 4.02
CA ARG A 2 4.63 9.68 4.00
C ARG A 2 5.26 8.48 4.70
N ILE A 3 6.33 7.94 4.13
CA ILE A 3 7.13 6.87 4.74
C ILE A 3 8.21 7.52 5.60
N LYS A 4 8.39 7.06 6.84
CA LYS A 4 9.40 7.58 7.76
C LYS A 4 10.70 6.81 7.63
N GLU A 5 10.61 5.49 7.64
CA GLU A 5 11.75 4.58 7.65
C GLU A 5 11.39 3.26 6.96
N ILE A 6 12.43 2.62 6.40
CA ILE A 6 12.37 1.28 5.84
C ILE A 6 13.35 0.42 6.64
N LYS A 7 12.86 -0.69 7.18
CA LYS A 7 13.66 -1.67 7.90
C LYS A 7 13.68 -2.98 7.12
N LYS A 8 14.84 -3.60 6.98
CA LYS A 8 14.97 -4.96 6.43
C LYS A 8 14.94 -5.93 7.62
N GLU A 9 14.00 -6.86 7.61
CA GLU A 9 13.80 -7.82 8.70
C GLU A 9 13.45 -9.18 8.07
N ASN A 10 14.24 -10.21 8.33
CA ASN A 10 14.02 -11.59 7.86
C ASN A 10 13.75 -11.73 6.34
N GLY A 11 14.46 -10.99 5.50
CA GLY A 11 14.26 -11.04 4.03
C GLY A 11 13.01 -10.30 3.54
N GLU A 12 12.24 -9.69 4.44
CA GLU A 12 11.14 -8.78 4.13
C GLU A 12 11.56 -7.32 4.34
N ARG A 13 10.85 -6.39 3.68
CA ARG A 13 10.98 -4.95 3.96
C ARG A 13 9.77 -4.46 4.72
N ARG A 14 10.03 -3.85 5.87
CA ARG A 14 9.04 -3.23 6.73
C ARG A 14 9.08 -1.72 6.53
N LEU A 15 7.96 -1.17 6.07
CA LEU A 15 7.77 0.26 5.87
C LEU A 15 7.00 0.84 7.05
N VAL A 16 7.56 1.85 7.71
CA VAL A 16 6.88 2.55 8.80
C VAL A 16 6.39 3.91 8.31
N ALA A 17 5.07 4.11 8.35
CA ALA A 17 4.45 5.36 7.93
C ALA A 17 4.51 6.44 9.00
N THR A 18 4.60 7.70 8.58
CA THR A 18 4.39 8.86 9.45
C THR A 18 2.91 9.01 9.80
N GLN A 19 2.61 9.13 11.10
CA GLN A 19 1.22 9.15 11.59
C GLN A 19 0.44 10.44 11.23
N LYS A 20 1.12 11.58 11.10
CA LYS A 20 0.50 12.92 10.96
C LYS A 20 -0.01 13.25 9.55
N LYS A 21 0.48 12.59 8.49
CA LYS A 21 0.17 12.95 7.08
C LYS A 21 -0.27 11.74 6.24
N LYS A 22 -1.37 11.10 6.65
CA LYS A 22 -1.99 9.97 5.93
C LYS A 22 -3.43 10.29 5.58
N LYS A 23 -3.79 10.02 4.32
CA LYS A 23 -5.16 10.04 3.82
C LYS A 23 -5.53 8.60 3.51
N LEU A 24 -6.60 8.11 4.11
CA LEU A 24 -7.16 6.80 3.75
C LEU A 24 -8.05 7.01 2.54
N LEU A 25 -7.84 6.20 1.51
CA LEU A 25 -8.68 6.23 0.32
C LEU A 25 -9.72 5.11 0.37
N LYS A 26 -9.27 3.89 0.68
CA LYS A 26 -10.15 2.73 0.84
C LYS A 26 -9.86 2.09 2.19
N VAL A 27 -10.89 1.97 3.03
CA VAL A 27 -10.75 1.42 4.40
C VAL A 27 -10.89 -0.09 4.41
N GLY A 28 -11.87 -0.64 3.69
CA GLY A 28 -12.11 -2.09 3.65
C GLY A 28 -12.12 -2.71 5.05
N PRO A 29 -11.36 -3.80 5.31
CA PRO A 29 -11.31 -4.48 6.61
C PRO A 29 -10.37 -3.83 7.65
N LEU A 30 -9.89 -2.61 7.41
CA LEU A 30 -8.94 -1.94 8.30
C LEU A 30 -9.65 -1.39 9.55
N LYS A 31 -9.13 -1.74 10.74
CA LYS A 31 -9.62 -1.20 12.01
C LYS A 31 -8.86 0.09 12.36
N ARG A 32 -9.48 0.96 13.19
CA ARG A 32 -8.82 2.19 13.70
C ARG A 32 -7.47 1.92 14.36
N LYS A 33 -7.31 0.75 15.01
CA LYS A 33 -6.06 0.29 15.62
C LYS A 33 -4.93 0.14 14.58
N ASP A 34 -5.23 -0.50 13.45
CA ASP A 34 -4.28 -0.73 12.34
C ASP A 34 -3.90 0.59 11.66
N THR A 35 -4.88 1.48 11.52
CA THR A 35 -4.64 2.81 10.96
C THR A 35 -3.71 3.63 11.86
N LYS A 36 -3.81 3.53 13.20
CA LYS A 36 -3.01 4.33 14.15
C LYS A 36 -1.51 4.08 13.99
N LYS A 37 -1.09 2.81 13.90
CA LYS A 37 0.30 2.39 13.63
C LYS A 37 0.37 1.69 12.27
N LEU A 38 0.45 2.48 11.20
CA LEU A 38 0.47 1.94 9.84
C LEU A 38 1.87 1.41 9.52
N VAL A 39 2.08 0.14 9.87
CA VAL A 39 3.26 -0.65 9.56
C VAL A 39 2.91 -1.57 8.40
N LEU A 40 3.63 -1.43 7.30
CA LEU A 40 3.40 -2.18 6.08
C LEU A 40 4.56 -3.14 5.82
N TYR A 41 4.24 -4.30 5.27
CA TYR A 41 5.18 -5.38 5.01
C TYR A 41 5.21 -5.67 3.51
N MET A 42 6.41 -5.70 2.93
CA MET A 42 6.64 -6.16 1.57
C MET A 42 7.25 -7.55 1.63
N LYS A 43 6.46 -8.56 1.24
CA LYS A 43 6.95 -9.94 1.08
C LYS A 43 7.94 -10.02 -0.06
N ASN A 44 8.95 -10.87 0.08
CA ASN A 44 9.97 -11.17 -0.94
C ASN A 44 10.73 -9.95 -1.47
N ALA A 45 10.73 -8.84 -0.75
CA ALA A 45 11.39 -7.59 -1.16
C ALA A 45 12.82 -7.44 -0.62
N GLY A 46 13.38 -8.44 0.08
CA GLY A 46 14.74 -8.40 0.60
C GLY A 46 15.76 -8.05 -0.50
N THR A 47 15.64 -8.71 -1.65
CA THR A 47 16.53 -8.59 -2.81
C THR A 47 15.99 -7.70 -3.93
N CYS A 48 14.70 -7.34 -3.94
CA CYS A 48 14.12 -6.53 -5.02
C CYS A 48 14.59 -5.07 -4.94
N PRO A 49 15.27 -4.52 -5.97
CA PRO A 49 15.55 -3.08 -6.02
C PRO A 49 14.22 -2.35 -6.15
N CYS A 50 13.96 -1.38 -5.27
CA CYS A 50 12.74 -0.57 -5.33
C CYS A 50 13.14 0.89 -5.46
N PRO A 51 13.45 1.38 -6.67
CA PRO A 51 13.94 2.75 -6.89
C PRO A 51 12.99 3.83 -6.34
N GLN A 52 11.69 3.54 -6.35
CA GLN A 52 10.65 4.42 -5.80
C GLN A 52 10.76 4.63 -4.28
N LEU A 53 11.47 3.75 -3.57
CA LEU A 53 11.66 3.79 -2.13
C LEU A 53 13.05 4.26 -1.72
N ASP A 54 13.96 4.49 -2.67
CA ASP A 54 15.29 5.03 -2.39
C ASP A 54 15.18 6.50 -1.97
N ASP A 55 14.29 7.25 -2.63
CA ASP A 55 13.94 8.61 -2.24
C ASP A 55 12.63 8.62 -1.44
N LEU A 56 12.75 8.64 -0.12
CA LEU A 56 11.60 8.76 0.80
C LEU A 56 11.02 10.19 0.86
N SER A 57 11.60 11.14 0.12
CA SER A 57 11.10 12.50 0.08
C SER A 57 9.77 12.59 -0.69
N GLY A 58 8.74 13.05 0.02
CA GLY A 58 7.44 13.31 -0.55
C GLY A 58 6.33 12.46 0.03
N SER A 59 5.32 12.20 -0.80
CA SER A 59 4.14 11.40 -0.41
C SER A 59 4.04 10.21 -1.34
N PHE A 60 3.42 9.14 -0.86
CA PHE A 60 3.25 7.88 -1.57
C PHE A 60 1.78 7.46 -1.54
N LEU A 61 1.32 6.91 -2.65
CA LEU A 61 0.11 6.11 -2.73
C LEU A 61 0.52 4.66 -2.51
N VAL A 62 -0.01 4.04 -1.46
CA VAL A 62 0.31 2.65 -1.12
C VAL A 62 -0.99 1.86 -1.11
N MET A 63 -0.98 0.73 -1.81
CA MET A 63 -2.10 -0.20 -1.92
C MET A 63 -1.67 -1.58 -1.49
N GLY A 64 -2.60 -2.33 -0.91
CA GLY A 64 -2.29 -3.59 -0.29
C GLY A 64 -3.52 -4.29 0.27
N ARG A 65 -3.25 -5.40 0.96
CA ARG A 65 -4.28 -6.22 1.61
C ARG A 65 -3.87 -6.55 3.03
N LYS A 66 -4.86 -6.83 3.87
CA LYS A 66 -4.64 -7.31 5.24
C LYS A 66 -4.74 -8.83 5.24
N VAL A 67 -3.71 -9.52 5.72
CA VAL A 67 -3.66 -10.99 5.86
C VAL A 67 -3.10 -11.32 7.23
N GLY A 68 -3.82 -12.13 8.03
CA GLY A 68 -3.33 -12.56 9.35
C GLY A 68 -2.93 -11.42 10.29
N GLY A 69 -3.63 -10.29 10.25
CA GLY A 69 -3.30 -9.10 11.05
C GLY A 69 -2.14 -8.24 10.54
N ARG A 70 -1.42 -8.67 9.49
CA ARG A 70 -0.36 -7.90 8.83
C ARG A 70 -0.88 -7.15 7.62
N LEU A 71 -0.36 -5.95 7.38
CA LEU A 71 -0.66 -5.15 6.19
C LEU A 71 0.39 -5.43 5.13
N LEU A 72 0.01 -6.20 4.11
CA LEU A 72 0.89 -6.54 3.01
C LEU A 72 0.76 -5.50 1.90
N VAL A 73 1.89 -4.97 1.47
CA VAL A 73 1.95 -4.07 0.32
C VAL A 73 1.89 -4.89 -0.96
N LEU A 74 1.08 -4.43 -1.91
CA LEU A 74 1.02 -4.98 -3.26
C LEU A 74 1.56 -3.98 -4.29
N ALA A 75 1.27 -2.69 -4.11
CA ALA A 75 1.75 -1.65 -5.02
C ALA A 75 2.08 -0.37 -4.25
N ILE A 76 3.12 0.32 -4.72
CA ILE A 76 3.59 1.61 -4.21
C ILE A 76 3.78 2.53 -5.40
N TYR A 77 3.32 3.77 -5.28
CA TYR A 77 3.56 4.81 -6.27
C TYR A 77 3.95 6.11 -5.55
N ARG A 78 4.88 6.86 -6.14
CA ARG A 78 5.17 8.22 -5.69
C ARG A 78 3.95 9.10 -5.99
N TRP A 79 3.48 9.87 -5.01
CA TRP A 79 2.31 10.72 -5.14
C TRP A 79 2.69 12.12 -5.62
N GLU A 80 2.32 12.44 -6.85
CA GLU A 80 2.55 13.74 -7.45
C GLU A 80 1.25 14.53 -7.55
N LYS A 81 1.16 15.65 -6.81
CA LYS A 81 -0.05 16.49 -6.79
C LYS A 81 -0.37 17.14 -8.15
N LYS A 82 0.62 17.29 -9.04
CA LYS A 82 0.44 17.90 -10.36
C LYS A 82 0.02 16.88 -11.42
N ASN A 83 0.23 15.58 -11.17
CA ASN A 83 -0.10 14.53 -12.12
C ASN A 83 -1.63 14.38 -12.25
N LYS A 84 -2.13 14.58 -13.47
CA LYS A 84 -3.56 14.49 -13.79
C LYS A 84 -4.08 13.06 -13.76
N GLU A 85 -3.26 12.08 -14.17
CA GLU A 85 -3.62 10.65 -14.19
C GLU A 85 -3.84 10.12 -12.78
N MET A 86 -2.98 10.49 -11.83
CA MET A 86 -3.16 10.07 -10.42
C MET A 86 -4.44 10.64 -9.82
N LYS A 87 -4.77 11.91 -10.12
CA LYS A 87 -6.04 12.50 -9.69
C LYS A 87 -7.23 11.77 -10.31
N PHE A 88 -7.13 11.47 -11.61
CA PHE A 88 -8.16 10.74 -12.33
C PHE A 88 -8.32 9.34 -11.74
N ALA A 89 -7.25 8.58 -11.51
CA ALA A 89 -7.29 7.25 -10.93
C ALA A 89 -7.94 7.24 -9.54
N ILE A 90 -7.62 8.22 -8.67
CA ILE A 90 -8.31 8.35 -7.38
C ILE A 90 -9.79 8.64 -7.58
N LYS A 91 -10.15 9.59 -8.44
CA LYS A 91 -11.55 9.96 -8.68
C LYS A 91 -12.33 8.78 -9.24
N PHE A 92 -11.78 8.11 -10.24
CA PHE A 92 -12.33 6.93 -10.88
C PHE A 92 -12.56 5.80 -9.86
N MET A 93 -11.58 5.52 -8.99
CA MET A 93 -11.71 4.52 -7.93
C MET A 93 -12.87 4.78 -6.95
N PHE A 94 -13.23 6.04 -6.70
CA PHE A 94 -14.37 6.38 -5.85
C PHE A 94 -15.69 6.43 -6.61
N SER A 95 -15.68 6.79 -7.89
CA SER A 95 -16.88 6.97 -8.70
C SER A 95 -17.38 5.69 -9.36
N TYR A 96 -16.49 4.75 -9.68
CA TYR A 96 -16.85 3.52 -10.36
C TYR A 96 -16.82 2.33 -9.40
N PRO A 97 -17.88 1.50 -9.36
CA PRO A 97 -17.85 0.26 -8.59
C PRO A 97 -16.75 -0.64 -9.15
N CYS A 98 -16.01 -1.31 -8.26
CA CYS A 98 -15.04 -2.31 -8.71
C CYS A 98 -15.80 -3.43 -9.42
N SER A 99 -15.36 -3.79 -10.64
CA SER A 99 -15.89 -4.96 -11.32
C SER A 99 -15.66 -6.18 -10.43
N LEU A 100 -16.74 -6.91 -10.13
CA LEU A 100 -16.67 -8.20 -9.40
C LEU A 100 -16.02 -9.30 -10.25
N HIS A 101 -15.61 -8.99 -11.48
CA HIS A 101 -15.23 -9.92 -12.53
C HIS A 101 -13.71 -10.08 -12.65
N TYR A 102 -13.02 -10.45 -11.57
CA TYR A 102 -11.64 -10.97 -11.66
C TYR A 102 -11.38 -12.02 -10.57
N PRO A 103 -11.56 -13.32 -10.88
CA PRO A 103 -11.23 -14.42 -9.96
C PRO A 103 -9.71 -14.59 -9.74
N PHE A 104 -8.86 -13.92 -10.52
CA PHE A 104 -7.43 -14.24 -10.65
C PHE A 104 -6.54 -13.98 -9.41
N PHE A 105 -7.06 -13.47 -8.29
CA PHE A 105 -6.27 -13.22 -7.07
C PHE A 105 -6.77 -13.94 -5.81
N TYR A 106 -7.88 -14.67 -5.90
CA TYR A 106 -8.25 -15.62 -4.86
C TYR A 106 -7.51 -16.92 -5.20
N GLY A 107 -6.53 -17.25 -4.36
CA GLY A 107 -5.74 -18.46 -4.50
C GLY A 107 -6.65 -19.65 -4.72
N SER A 108 -6.32 -20.42 -5.75
CA SER A 108 -6.61 -21.84 -5.83
C SER A 108 -6.13 -22.52 -4.55
N ASP A 109 -7.04 -22.72 -3.60
CA ASP A 109 -6.90 -23.75 -2.57
C ASP A 109 -7.12 -25.11 -3.27
N PRO A 110 -6.14 -26.04 -3.24
CA PRO A 110 -6.35 -27.37 -3.76
C PRO A 110 -7.13 -28.19 -2.72
N HIS A 111 -8.35 -28.58 -3.07
CA HIS A 111 -9.03 -29.71 -2.45
C HIS A 111 -8.52 -31.02 -3.05
#